data_AF-A0A7J9G4R7-F1
#
_entry.id   AF-A0A7J9G4R7-F1
#
_cell.length_a   1.000
_cell.length_b   1.000
_cell.length_c   1.000
_cell.angle_alpha   90.00
_cell.angle_beta   90.00
_cell.angle_gamma   90.00
#
_symmetry.space_group_name_H-M   'P 1'
#
loop_
_entity.id
_entity.type
_entity.pdbx_description
1 polymer ?
#
loop_
_entity_poly.entity_id
_entity_poly.type
_entity_poly.pdbx_seq_one_letter_code
_entity_poly.pdbx_strand_id
1 'polypeptide(L)'
;ALIADFEVSEGIYSRACIEDNDSVCLWLGANVMLEYSCEEATLLLKKNLENAKASLEVLIADLQFLRDQVTVTQVTIARVYNWDVHQRRIRQIAASSTSKDS
;
A
#
# COMPACT_ATOMS: atom_id res chain seq x y z
N ALA A 1 -10.10 20.59 37.85
CA ALA A 1 -10.57 19.21 38.04
C ALA A 1 -11.51 18.83 36.92
N LEU A 2 -10.98 18.30 35.81
CA LEU A 2 -11.78 17.76 34.72
C LEU A 2 -12.26 16.36 35.12
N ILE A 3 -13.56 16.08 35.05
CA ILE A 3 -14.11 14.76 35.35
C ILE A 3 -14.36 14.05 34.03
N ALA A 4 -13.77 12.87 33.87
CA ALA A 4 -13.93 12.05 32.66
C ALA A 4 -14.24 10.59 33.03
N ASP A 5 -14.95 9.90 32.15
CA ASP A 5 -15.22 8.48 32.26
C ASP A 5 -14.12 7.71 31.51
N PHE A 6 -13.29 6.98 32.24
CA PHE A 6 -12.17 6.19 31.71
C PHE A 6 -12.59 4.75 31.47
N GLU A 7 -12.21 4.21 30.31
CA GLU A 7 -12.42 2.79 29.99
C GLU A 7 -11.43 1.92 30.77
N VAL A 8 -11.94 1.09 31.67
CA VAL A 8 -11.13 0.15 32.47
C VAL A 8 -11.09 -1.22 31.79
N SER A 9 -12.17 -1.57 31.10
CA SER A 9 -12.32 -2.77 30.28
C SER A 9 -13.40 -2.51 29.24
N GLU A 10 -13.51 -3.38 28.24
CA GLU A 10 -14.46 -3.23 27.13
C GLU A 10 -15.89 -3.05 27.67
N GLY A 11 -16.46 -1.87 27.45
CA GLY A 11 -17.81 -1.52 27.91
C GLY A 11 -17.94 -1.17 29.41
N ILE A 12 -16.84 -1.18 30.18
CA ILE A 12 -16.80 -0.83 31.60
C ILE A 12 -16.05 0.49 31.77
N TYR A 13 -16.78 1.52 32.19
CA TYR A 13 -16.25 2.86 32.40
C TYR A 13 -16.29 3.25 33.88
N SER A 14 -15.25 3.93 34.34
CA SER A 14 -15.16 4.48 35.69
C SER A 14 -14.87 5.97 35.65
N ARG A 15 -15.54 6.73 36.51
CA ARG A 15 -15.37 8.17 36.59
C ARG A 15 -14.12 8.51 37.39
N ALA A 16 -13.21 9.28 36.80
CA ALA A 16 -12.04 9.78 37.51
C ALA A 16 -11.86 11.29 37.29
N CYS A 17 -11.21 11.93 38.25
CA CYS A 17 -10.77 13.30 38.14
C CYS A 17 -9.36 13.32 37.50
N ILE A 18 -9.21 14.09 36.43
CA ILE A 18 -7.91 14.33 35.80
C ILE A 18 -7.24 15.49 36.53
N GLU A 19 -6.01 15.25 36.98
CA GLU A 19 -5.11 16.30 37.48
C GLU A 19 -4.43 16.99 36.30
N ASP A 20 -4.16 18.29 36.43
CA ASP A 20 -3.48 19.04 35.37
C ASP A 20 -2.03 18.57 35.28
N ASN A 21 -1.72 17.81 34.23
CA ASN A 21 -0.39 17.30 33.95
C ASN A 21 0.02 17.66 32.52
N ASP A 22 1.27 18.11 32.35
CA ASP A 22 1.80 18.57 31.05
C ASP A 22 2.44 17.44 30.24
N SER A 23 2.40 16.19 30.73
CA SER A 23 2.96 15.01 30.09
C SER A 23 1.92 13.92 29.84
N VAL A 24 2.17 13.13 28.78
CA VAL A 24 1.35 12.01 28.33
C VAL A 24 2.23 10.81 28.00
N CYS A 25 1.73 9.60 28.28
CA CYS A 25 2.39 8.35 27.93
C CYS A 25 1.93 7.87 26.55
N LEU A 26 2.87 7.78 25.59
CA LEU A 26 2.60 7.25 24.26
C LEU A 26 3.14 5.83 24.11
N TRP A 27 2.33 4.96 23.52
CA TRP A 27 2.75 3.63 23.10
C TRP A 27 3.33 3.68 21.69
N LEU A 28 4.63 3.39 21.56
CA LEU A 28 5.35 3.48 20.28
C LEU A 28 5.41 2.14 19.54
N GLY A 29 4.88 1.06 20.14
CA GLY A 29 4.99 -0.30 19.62
C GLY A 29 6.18 -1.06 20.20
N ALA A 30 6.36 -2.30 19.77
CA ALA A 30 7.42 -3.20 20.25
C ALA A 30 7.53 -3.31 21.79
N ASN A 31 6.39 -3.23 22.49
CA ASN A 31 6.29 -3.22 23.96
C ASN A 31 6.98 -2.02 24.64
N VAL A 32 7.13 -0.91 23.94
CA VAL A 32 7.74 0.33 24.45
C VAL A 32 6.68 1.41 24.63
N MET A 33 6.63 1.95 25.85
CA MET A 33 5.87 3.14 26.22
C MET A 33 6.84 4.21 26.73
N LEU A 34 6.66 5.45 26.29
CA LEU A 34 7.48 6.58 26.72
C LEU A 34 6.59 7.76 27.10
N GLU A 35 7.03 8.48 28.12
CA GLU A 35 6.43 9.74 28.54
C GLU A 35 6.98 10.89 27.68
N TYR A 36 6.09 11.75 27.22
CA TYR A 36 6.40 12.94 26.43
C TYR A 36 5.62 14.13 26.98
N SER A 37 6.13 15.34 26.79
CA SER A 37 5.29 16.53 26.96
C SER A 37 4.13 16.55 25.95
N CYS A 38 3.02 17.22 26.29
CA CYS A 38 1.88 17.38 25.40
C CYS A 38 2.28 17.98 24.03
N GLU A 39 3.25 18.90 24.01
CA GLU A 39 3.77 19.51 22.78
C GLU A 39 4.55 18.50 21.93
N GLU A 40 5.51 17.78 22.52
CA GLU A 40 6.30 16.77 21.82
C GLU A 40 5.44 15.63 21.29
N ALA A 41 4.47 15.16 22.09
CA ALA A 41 3.50 14.16 21.68
C ALA A 41 2.70 14.60 20.46
N THR A 42 2.23 15.86 20.45
CA THR A 42 1.48 16.44 19.34
C THR A 42 2.35 16.53 18.08
N LEU A 43 3.59 16.97 18.22
CA LEU A 43 4.54 17.05 17.09
C LEU A 43 4.86 15.67 16.52
N LEU A 44 5.10 14.68 17.39
CA LEU A 44 5.38 13.30 17.00
C LEU A 44 4.21 12.69 16.23
N LEU A 45 2.98 12.84 16.75
CA LEU A 45 1.77 12.33 16.11
C LEU A 45 1.51 13.01 14.76
N LYS A 46 1.71 14.34 14.67
CA LYS A 46 1.59 15.07 13.40
C LYS A 46 2.61 14.60 12.37
N LYS A 47 3.87 14.45 12.77
CA LYS A 47 4.93 13.93 11.90
C LYS A 47 4.64 12.50 11.43
N ASN A 48 4.13 11.64 12.32
CA ASN A 48 3.76 10.28 11.95
C ASN A 48 2.59 10.27 10.95
N LEU A 49 1.59 11.14 11.15
CA LEU A 49 0.48 11.32 10.22
C LEU A 49 0.95 11.80 8.84
N GLU A 50 1.84 12.80 8.78
CA GLU A 50 2.40 13.30 7.53
C GLU A 50 3.20 12.22 6.79
N ASN A 51 4.05 11.48 7.51
CA ASN A 51 4.81 10.36 6.93
C ASN A 51 3.89 9.27 6.38
N ALA A 52 2.83 8.91 7.10
CA ALA A 52 1.86 7.92 6.65
C ALA A 52 1.12 8.39 5.38
N LYS A 53 0.74 9.68 5.31
CA LYS A 53 0.11 10.27 4.13
C LYS A 53 1.05 10.30 2.93
N ALA A 54 2.29 10.74 3.11
CA ALA A 54 3.30 10.72 2.05
C ALA A 54 3.55 9.30 1.54
N SER A 55 3.63 8.31 2.46
CA SER A 55 3.80 6.90 2.08
C SER A 55 2.60 6.37 1.29
N LEU A 56 1.38 6.80 1.65
CA LEU A 56 0.17 6.45 0.92
C LEU A 56 0.18 7.02 -0.51
N GLU A 57 0.60 8.28 -0.68
CA GLU A 57 0.70 8.90 -2.01
C GLU A 57 1.68 8.16 -2.92
N VAL A 58 2.85 7.79 -2.38
CA VAL A 58 3.84 6.96 -3.11
C VAL A 58 3.23 5.61 -3.50
N LEU A 59 2.56 4.93 -2.56
CA LEU A 59 1.97 3.62 -2.83
C LEU A 59 0.87 3.69 -3.91
N ILE A 60 0.08 4.77 -3.94
CA ILE A 60 -0.93 5.00 -4.98
C ILE A 60 -0.26 5.16 -6.35
N ALA A 61 0.83 5.93 -6.43
CA ALA A 61 1.58 6.10 -7.67
C ALA A 61 2.18 4.77 -8.17
N ASP A 62 2.76 3.98 -7.26
CA ASP A 62 3.32 2.67 -7.57
C ASP A 62 2.25 1.68 -8.05
N LEU A 63 1.05 1.69 -7.44
CA LEU A 63 -0.07 0.88 -7.88
C LEU A 63 -0.53 1.25 -9.29
N GLN A 64 -0.61 2.56 -9.58
CA GLN A 64 -0.97 3.03 -10.91
C GLN A 64 0.08 2.62 -11.95
N PHE A 65 1.37 2.76 -11.62
CA PHE A 65 2.46 2.29 -12.47
C PHE A 65 2.36 0.79 -12.73
N LEU A 66 2.12 -0.02 -11.69
CA LEU A 66 2.00 -1.47 -11.82
C LEU A 66 0.80 -1.87 -12.69
N ARG A 67 -0.33 -1.18 -12.56
CA ARG A 67 -1.50 -1.39 -13.43
C ARG A 67 -1.18 -1.18 -14.90
N ASP A 68 -0.44 -0.12 -15.20
CA ASP A 68 -0.06 0.21 -16.58
C ASP A 68 0.97 -0.80 -17.11
N GLN A 69 1.93 -1.24 -16.27
CA GLN A 69 2.87 -2.31 -16.60
C GLN A 69 2.17 -3.64 -16.91
N VAL A 70 1.15 -4.02 -16.14
CA VAL A 70 0.34 -5.22 -16.41
C VAL A 70 -0.30 -5.12 -17.78
N THR A 71 -0.90 -3.97 -18.11
CA THR A 71 -1.56 -3.74 -19.40
C THR A 71 -0.56 -3.84 -20.58
N VAL A 72 0.59 -3.19 -20.46
CA VAL A 72 1.66 -3.24 -21.49
C VAL A 72 2.16 -4.66 -21.68
N THR A 73 2.36 -5.39 -20.59
CA THR A 73 2.81 -6.78 -20.61
C THR A 73 1.80 -7.68 -21.34
N GLN A 74 0.51 -7.55 -21.03
CA GLN A 74 -0.56 -8.30 -21.70
C GLN A 74 -0.60 -8.04 -23.21
N VAL A 75 -0.51 -6.77 -23.64
CA VAL A 75 -0.47 -6.41 -25.06
C VAL A 75 0.78 -6.99 -25.74
N THR A 76 1.92 -6.95 -25.07
CA THR A 76 3.19 -7.48 -25.61
C THR A 76 3.09 -8.99 -25.80
N ILE A 77 2.54 -9.72 -24.83
CA ILE A 77 2.30 -11.16 -24.93
C ILE A 77 1.38 -11.46 -26.13
N ALA A 78 0.28 -10.72 -26.29
CA ALA A 78 -0.63 -10.91 -27.42
C ALA A 78 0.05 -10.64 -28.77
N ARG A 79 0.90 -9.61 -28.87
CA ARG A 79 1.67 -9.32 -30.09
C ARG A 79 2.65 -10.43 -30.44
N VAL A 80 3.38 -10.94 -29.45
CA VAL A 80 4.32 -12.05 -29.63
C VAL A 80 3.58 -13.32 -30.09
N TYR A 81 2.43 -13.61 -29.48
CA TYR A 81 1.57 -14.72 -29.89
C TYR A 81 1.10 -14.58 -31.35
N ASN A 82 0.59 -13.41 -31.72
CA ASN A 82 0.14 -13.14 -33.09
C ASN A 82 1.29 -13.28 -34.11
N TRP A 83 2.48 -12.79 -33.76
CA TRP A 83 3.66 -12.93 -34.60
C TRP A 83 4.06 -14.40 -34.77
N ASP A 84 4.09 -15.19 -33.70
CA ASP A 84 4.40 -16.63 -33.76
C ASP A 84 3.40 -17.40 -34.65
N VAL A 85 2.10 -17.14 -34.50
CA VAL A 85 1.06 -17.75 -35.37
C VAL A 85 1.26 -17.36 -36.84
N HIS A 86 1.54 -16.10 -37.13
CA HIS A 86 1.80 -15.64 -38.49
C HIS A 86 3.04 -16.33 -39.10
N GLN A 87 4.13 -16.43 -38.34
CA GLN A 87 5.35 -17.13 -38.76
C GLN A 87 5.10 -18.61 -39.05
N ARG A 88 4.34 -19.30 -38.19
CA ARG A 88 3.98 -20.71 -38.41
C ARG A 88 3.16 -20.89 -39.70
N ARG A 89 2.22 -19.98 -39.96
CA ARG A 89 1.41 -20.01 -41.19
C ARG A 89 2.27 -19.81 -42.44
N ILE A 90 3.21 -18.86 -42.43
CA ILE A 90 4.14 -18.66 -43.55
C ILE A 90 4.95 -19.93 -43.81
N ARG A 91 5.50 -20.57 -42.76
CA ARG A 91 6.27 -21.81 -42.90
C ARG A 91 5.44 -22.96 -43.48
N GLN A 92 4.17 -23.09 -43.09
CA GLN A 92 3.26 -24.09 -43.65
C GLN A 92 2.93 -23.83 -45.13
N ILE A 93 2.68 -22.56 -45.51
CA ILE A 93 2.46 -22.18 -46.90
C ILE A 93 3.69 -22.53 -47.74
N ALA A 94 4.88 -22.14 -47.29
CA ALA A 94 6.14 -22.44 -47.95
C ALA A 94 6.35 -23.97 -48.14
N ALA A 95 6.06 -24.77 -47.12
CA ALA A 95 6.15 -26.23 -47.20
C ALA A 95 5.15 -26.84 -48.20
N SER A 96 3.94 -26.27 -48.31
CA SER A 96 2.91 -26.74 -49.25
C SER A 96 3.12 -26.34 -50.71
N SER A 97 3.84 -25.24 -50.98
CA SER A 97 4.24 -24.87 -52.33
C SER A 97 5.33 -25.80 -52.88
N THR A 98 6.24 -26.26 -52.04
CA THR A 98 7.34 -27.14 -52.46
C THR A 98 6.86 -28.56 -52.84
N SER A 99 5.70 -29.02 -52.34
CA SER A 99 5.16 -30.34 -52.67
C SER A 99 4.26 -30.36 -53.91
N LYS A 100 3.93 -29.20 -54.51
CA LYS A 100 3.08 -29.10 -55.71
C LYS A 100 3.86 -28.98 -57.03
N ASP A 101 5.13 -28.60 -56.94
CA ASP A 101 6.05 -28.44 -58.08
C ASP A 101 6.99 -29.65 -58.29
N SER A 102 6.71 -30.78 -57.62
CA SER A 102 7.43 -32.08 -57.78
C SER A 102 6.51 -33.17 -58.32
#